data_AF-A0A2D7GQ79-F1
#
_entry.id   AF-A0A2D7GQ79-F1
#
_cell.length_a   1.000
_cell.length_b   1.000
_cell.length_c   1.000
_cell.angle_alpha   90.00
_cell.angle_beta   90.00
_cell.angle_gamma   90.00
#
_symmetry.space_group_name_H-M   'P 1'
#
loop_
_entity.id
_entity.type
_entity.pdbx_description
1 polymer ?
#
loop_
_entity_poly.entity_id
_entity_poly.type
_entity_poly.pdbx_seq_one_letter_code
_entity_poly.pdbx_strand_id
1 'polypeptide(L)'
;MSDIISTLKRLASQPDTSCTAGECVNHWLKGAKRILMLVNAHPAIAIAILKLDNDLPIVTQHSLVLCLFGKLNRYNDHFLQHIVASLLVVYWTQSEGVNQEQIKSVNRFLQRNGLATWLRIIKLRKALLSDKYFSLIPDIRISACQRLSFIAKAFAVNAKKEHAHKLFSQLAMRVPVNHHDILTPLVDLFTLPMPGAKIYVNNVPGVVVDVKQSHSFVFSLSQDDTVASWFANASIKAPVHLQIPFTHFIALYNDTAEDRVAKGGHSFLPSTYPIQQPPSALLRIIDELHNRDVDIDKLCVEIEKVPTFNSFLMFTASKDNRQQIKVNNIKQAVLTYGLERVGDMLMQFALMERLTQHQFPLLNRVKQFTLVSCALASSFASLTDTKLTPQSAALVMTFLCSPLFTLPGFKVSKTLPLNQETTYRISQTFKVNTNTSWLTVSSELAQKWHQSASWRAIIHQCEKPTQDVPRSLQKEQVLMTLSFALATEVYLKGSNIDSASLEKFGKLYQRLRLAPSDLVQVLEGHRTLLFSPLLT
;
A
#
# COMPACT_ATOMS: atom_id res chain seq x y z
N MET A 1 11.32 31.64 15.43
CA MET A 1 11.23 30.36 16.17
C MET A 1 9.82 30.20 16.75
N SER A 2 8.82 29.81 15.95
CA SER A 2 7.58 29.28 16.55
C SER A 2 7.91 27.90 17.10
N ASP A 3 7.93 27.76 18.41
CA ASP A 3 8.32 26.54 19.12
C ASP A 3 7.67 25.29 18.51
N ILE A 4 8.46 24.37 17.94
CA ILE A 4 7.98 23.11 17.36
C ILE A 4 7.09 22.38 18.37
N ILE A 5 7.41 22.46 19.66
CA ILE A 5 6.63 21.86 20.75
C ILE A 5 5.25 22.51 20.81
N SER A 6 5.15 23.84 20.73
CA SER A 6 3.86 24.53 20.67
C SER A 6 3.00 24.10 19.48
N THR A 7 3.62 23.84 18.32
CA THR A 7 2.93 23.35 17.12
C THR A 7 2.45 21.91 17.33
N LEU A 8 3.29 21.05 17.90
CA LEU A 8 2.93 19.67 18.26
C LEU A 8 1.76 19.63 19.26
N LYS A 9 1.77 20.51 20.27
CA LYS A 9 0.68 20.63 21.25
C LYS A 9 -0.66 20.98 20.60
N ARG A 10 -0.66 21.74 19.49
CA ARG A 10 -1.86 22.16 18.75
C ARG A 10 -2.23 21.24 17.58
N LEU A 11 -1.44 20.21 17.30
CA LEU A 11 -1.55 19.39 16.09
C LEU A 11 -2.88 18.61 16.01
N ALA A 12 -3.36 18.12 17.15
CA ALA A 12 -4.60 17.36 17.28
C ALA A 12 -5.76 18.21 17.85
N SER A 13 -5.94 19.42 17.30
CA SER A 13 -7.02 20.32 17.74
C SER A 13 -8.41 19.77 17.41
N GLN A 14 -9.37 20.06 18.28
CA GLN A 14 -10.76 19.65 18.10
C GLN A 14 -11.56 20.68 17.29
N PRO A 15 -12.60 20.25 16.55
CA PRO A 15 -13.50 21.17 15.87
C PRO A 15 -14.32 21.97 16.88
N ASP A 16 -14.81 23.12 16.46
CA ASP A 16 -15.74 23.91 17.25
C ASP A 16 -17.06 23.15 17.47
N THR A 17 -17.67 23.35 18.62
CA THR A 17 -18.94 22.73 19.03
C THR A 17 -20.14 23.12 18.17
N SER A 18 -20.01 24.22 17.41
CA SER A 18 -21.02 24.75 16.48
C SER A 18 -21.02 24.04 15.11
N CYS A 19 -19.98 23.28 14.77
CA CYS A 19 -19.83 22.66 13.45
C CYS A 19 -20.85 21.54 13.19
N THR A 20 -21.28 21.43 11.93
CA THR A 20 -22.05 20.29 11.45
C THR A 20 -21.20 19.01 11.45
N ALA A 21 -21.85 17.84 11.44
CA ALA A 21 -21.14 16.56 11.41
C ALA A 21 -20.18 16.41 10.22
N GLY A 22 -20.53 16.97 9.06
CA GLY A 22 -19.67 16.95 7.87
C GLY A 22 -18.45 17.86 8.02
N GLU A 23 -18.61 19.06 8.58
CA GLU A 23 -17.50 19.97 8.87
C GLU A 23 -16.53 19.37 9.90
N CYS A 24 -17.05 18.74 10.95
CA CYS A 24 -16.22 18.02 11.92
C CYS A 24 -15.39 16.91 11.26
N VAL A 25 -16.02 16.07 10.41
CA VAL A 25 -15.31 15.01 9.66
C VAL A 25 -14.19 15.58 8.79
N ASN A 26 -14.47 16.68 8.07
CA ASN A 26 -13.46 17.36 7.25
C ASN A 26 -12.34 17.97 8.10
N HIS A 27 -12.64 18.51 9.28
CA HIS A 27 -11.65 19.01 10.21
C HIS A 27 -10.71 17.90 10.68
N TRP A 28 -11.24 16.77 11.14
CA TRP A 28 -10.41 15.63 11.57
C TRP A 28 -9.60 15.03 10.43
N LEU A 29 -10.14 14.97 9.21
CA LEU A 29 -9.40 14.55 8.02
C LEU A 29 -8.23 15.51 7.70
N LYS A 30 -8.44 16.82 7.82
CA LYS A 30 -7.37 17.82 7.64
C LYS A 30 -6.31 17.70 8.74
N GLY A 31 -6.73 17.53 9.99
CA GLY A 31 -5.83 17.28 11.13
C GLY A 31 -4.98 16.03 10.92
N ALA A 32 -5.61 14.91 10.56
CA ALA A 32 -4.92 13.67 10.23
C ALA A 32 -3.94 13.85 9.06
N LYS A 33 -4.32 14.56 8.00
CA LYS A 33 -3.41 14.84 6.87
C LYS A 33 -2.16 15.61 7.32
N ARG A 34 -2.30 16.60 8.20
CA ARG A 34 -1.16 17.35 8.77
C ARG A 34 -0.25 16.45 9.60
N ILE A 35 -0.82 15.57 10.42
CA ILE A 35 -0.07 14.56 11.20
C ILE A 35 0.72 13.64 10.26
N LEU A 36 0.09 13.13 9.20
CA LEU A 36 0.75 12.29 8.20
C LEU A 36 1.88 13.01 7.47
N MET A 37 1.67 14.26 7.08
CA MET A 37 2.72 15.08 6.45
C MET A 37 3.91 15.30 7.37
N LEU A 38 3.66 15.57 8.65
CA LEU A 38 4.71 15.74 9.64
C LEU A 38 5.54 14.47 9.83
N VAL A 39 4.89 13.30 9.98
CA VAL A 39 5.59 12.02 10.14
C VAL A 39 6.37 11.63 8.90
N ASN A 40 5.85 11.93 7.70
CA ASN A 40 6.57 11.69 6.45
C ASN A 40 7.83 12.57 6.34
N ALA A 41 7.74 13.85 6.72
CA ALA A 41 8.85 14.80 6.60
C ALA A 41 9.88 14.67 7.72
N HIS A 42 9.43 14.35 8.94
CA HIS A 42 10.24 14.35 10.16
C HIS A 42 9.96 13.10 11.02
N PRO A 43 10.29 11.90 10.52
CA PRO A 43 10.02 10.65 11.24
C PRO A 43 10.72 10.60 12.60
N ALA A 44 11.91 11.20 12.74
CA ALA A 44 12.65 11.25 13.99
C ALA A 44 11.87 11.88 15.16
N ILE A 45 11.01 12.87 14.90
CA ILE A 45 10.18 13.49 15.94
C ILE A 45 9.16 12.47 16.49
N ALA A 46 8.50 11.71 15.61
CA ALA A 46 7.55 10.69 16.03
C ALA A 46 8.23 9.54 16.78
N ILE A 47 9.45 9.18 16.37
CA ILE A 47 10.27 8.16 17.05
C ILE A 47 10.74 8.66 18.43
N ALA A 48 11.14 9.93 18.54
CA ALA A 48 11.51 10.51 19.82
C ALA A 48 10.33 10.48 20.81
N ILE A 49 9.11 10.79 20.37
CA ILE A 49 7.89 10.73 21.22
C ILE A 49 7.61 9.30 21.74
N LEU A 50 8.00 8.27 20.98
CA LEU A 50 7.89 6.88 21.38
C LEU A 50 8.86 6.53 22.53
N LYS A 51 10.01 7.22 22.62
CA LYS A 51 11.15 6.83 23.46
C LYS A 51 11.47 7.82 24.57
N LEU A 52 11.10 9.07 24.44
CA LEU A 52 11.41 10.15 25.38
C LEU A 52 10.15 10.59 26.12
N ASP A 53 10.32 10.89 27.40
CA ASP A 53 9.28 11.51 28.21
C ASP A 53 9.01 12.94 27.70
N ASN A 54 7.73 13.30 27.56
CA ASN A 54 7.31 14.56 26.98
C ASN A 54 5.92 14.99 27.48
N ASP A 55 5.69 16.30 27.50
CA ASP A 55 4.42 16.90 27.97
C ASP A 55 3.42 17.17 26.83
N LEU A 56 3.51 16.41 25.73
CA LEU A 56 2.55 16.55 24.64
C LEU A 56 1.21 15.92 25.04
N PRO A 57 0.07 16.47 24.57
CA PRO A 57 -1.23 15.85 24.79
C PRO A 57 -1.24 14.39 24.33
N ILE A 58 -1.88 13.51 25.13
CA ILE A 58 -1.95 12.07 24.84
C ILE A 58 -2.53 11.79 23.45
N VAL A 59 -3.50 12.60 23.00
CA VAL A 59 -4.07 12.51 21.64
C VAL A 59 -3.01 12.77 20.55
N THR A 60 -2.13 13.75 20.75
CA THR A 60 -1.02 14.06 19.85
C THR A 60 -0.01 12.90 19.83
N GLN A 61 0.41 12.43 21.01
CA GLN A 61 1.35 11.32 21.12
C GLN A 61 0.80 10.05 20.44
N HIS A 62 -0.44 9.68 20.75
CA HIS A 62 -1.09 8.51 20.19
C HIS A 62 -1.23 8.62 18.66
N SER A 63 -1.64 9.78 18.15
CA SER A 63 -1.82 9.97 16.71
C SER A 63 -0.49 9.92 15.93
N LEU A 64 0.59 10.48 16.48
CA LEU A 64 1.91 10.45 15.86
C LEU A 64 2.51 9.04 15.86
N VAL A 65 2.42 8.32 16.99
CA VAL A 65 2.89 6.94 17.09
C VAL A 65 2.08 6.02 16.17
N LEU A 66 0.75 6.16 16.14
CA LEU A 66 -0.10 5.38 15.24
C LEU A 66 0.22 5.67 13.76
N CYS A 67 0.48 6.94 13.42
CA CYS A 67 0.89 7.30 12.08
C CYS A 67 2.25 6.68 11.71
N LEU A 68 3.25 6.77 12.59
CA LEU A 68 4.57 6.14 12.39
C LEU A 68 4.44 4.63 12.17
N PHE A 69 3.69 3.94 13.03
CA PHE A 69 3.48 2.50 12.91
C PHE A 69 2.73 2.13 11.62
N GLY A 70 1.72 2.91 11.24
CA GLY A 70 1.00 2.71 9.98
C GLY A 70 1.91 2.88 8.77
N LYS A 71 2.82 3.86 8.79
CA LYS A 71 3.80 4.10 7.72
C LYS A 71 4.82 2.98 7.59
N LEU A 72 5.37 2.49 8.71
CA LEU A 72 6.27 1.33 8.72
C LEU A 72 5.57 0.07 8.20
N ASN A 73 4.29 -0.10 8.51
CA ASN A 73 3.43 -1.17 7.98
C ASN A 73 2.92 -0.92 6.55
N ARG A 74 3.44 0.11 5.86
CA ARG A 74 3.09 0.48 4.49
C ARG A 74 1.59 0.71 4.27
N TYR A 75 0.84 1.18 5.28
CA TYR A 75 -0.56 1.55 5.09
C TYR A 75 -0.65 2.69 4.07
N ASN A 76 -1.60 2.58 3.13
CA ASN A 76 -1.87 3.63 2.17
C ASN A 76 -2.21 4.94 2.89
N ASP A 77 -1.67 6.07 2.42
CA ASP A 77 -1.84 7.38 3.06
C ASP A 77 -3.29 7.78 3.26
N HIS A 78 -4.16 7.53 2.28
CA HIS A 78 -5.58 7.85 2.41
C HIS A 78 -6.26 6.95 3.46
N PHE A 79 -5.93 5.66 3.48
CA PHE A 79 -6.42 4.74 4.49
C PHE A 79 -5.94 5.11 5.91
N LEU A 80 -4.65 5.41 6.06
CA LEU A 80 -4.06 5.82 7.33
C LEU A 80 -4.60 7.17 7.82
N GLN A 81 -4.87 8.11 6.90
CA GLN A 81 -5.54 9.37 7.22
C GLN A 81 -6.90 9.11 7.87
N HIS A 82 -7.69 8.17 7.33
CA HIS A 82 -8.99 7.80 7.91
C HIS A 82 -8.84 7.12 9.28
N ILE A 83 -7.84 6.27 9.47
CA ILE A 83 -7.54 5.65 10.77
C ILE A 83 -7.21 6.74 11.81
N VAL A 84 -6.26 7.61 11.51
CA VAL A 84 -5.83 8.69 12.43
C VAL A 84 -6.98 9.66 12.69
N ALA A 85 -7.74 10.06 11.68
CA ALA A 85 -8.89 10.94 11.86
C ALA A 85 -9.96 10.31 12.77
N SER A 86 -10.23 9.01 12.61
CA SER A 86 -11.17 8.31 13.50
C SER A 86 -10.67 8.21 14.95
N LEU A 87 -9.35 8.16 15.16
CA LEU A 87 -8.76 8.25 16.50
C LEU A 87 -8.97 9.64 17.11
N LEU A 88 -8.86 10.71 16.32
CA LEU A 88 -9.15 12.07 16.79
C LEU A 88 -10.61 12.19 17.28
N VAL A 89 -11.55 11.54 16.58
CA VAL A 89 -12.96 11.45 17.02
C VAL A 89 -13.09 10.72 18.35
N VAL A 90 -12.36 9.62 18.55
CA VAL A 90 -12.39 8.87 19.82
C VAL A 90 -12.04 9.80 20.99
N TYR A 91 -10.98 10.59 20.87
CA TYR A 91 -10.60 11.56 21.91
C TYR A 91 -11.56 12.74 22.03
N TRP A 92 -12.13 13.21 20.90
CA TRP A 92 -13.17 14.23 20.92
C TRP A 92 -14.37 13.83 21.76
N THR A 93 -14.74 12.54 21.80
CA THR A 93 -15.86 12.08 22.65
C THR A 93 -15.63 12.24 24.15
N GLN A 94 -14.42 12.62 24.59
CA GLN A 94 -14.08 12.96 25.98
C GLN A 94 -13.90 14.46 26.20
N SER A 95 -14.00 15.29 25.16
CA SER A 95 -13.83 16.73 25.28
C SER A 95 -14.99 17.35 26.06
N GLU A 96 -14.67 18.33 26.90
CA GLU A 96 -15.66 19.12 27.64
C GLU A 96 -16.66 19.76 26.68
N GLY A 97 -17.95 19.71 27.00
CA GLY A 97 -19.03 20.26 26.18
C GLY A 97 -19.56 19.34 25.07
N VAL A 98 -18.97 18.16 24.84
CA VAL A 98 -19.49 17.21 23.85
C VAL A 98 -20.65 16.40 24.42
N ASN A 99 -21.83 16.51 23.80
CA ASN A 99 -23.04 15.80 24.21
C ASN A 99 -23.29 14.51 23.40
N GLN A 100 -24.16 13.63 23.91
CA GLN A 100 -24.49 12.37 23.23
C GLN A 100 -25.16 12.57 21.86
N GLU A 101 -25.90 13.66 21.66
CA GLU A 101 -26.58 13.95 20.40
C GLU A 101 -25.60 14.32 19.28
N GLN A 102 -24.55 15.09 19.57
CA GLN A 102 -23.47 15.38 18.64
C GLN A 102 -22.77 14.09 18.21
N ILE A 103 -22.46 13.20 19.16
CA ILE A 103 -21.86 11.89 18.86
C ILE A 103 -22.78 11.05 17.96
N LYS A 104 -24.09 11.01 18.25
CA LYS A 104 -25.08 10.32 17.39
C LYS A 104 -25.17 10.95 16.00
N SER A 105 -25.09 12.27 15.89
CA SER A 105 -25.09 13.00 14.62
C SER A 105 -23.90 12.61 13.76
N VAL A 106 -22.68 12.61 14.32
CA VAL A 106 -21.47 12.15 13.64
C VAL A 106 -21.59 10.69 13.23
N ASN A 107 -22.04 9.80 14.12
CA ASN A 107 -22.23 8.38 13.79
C ASN A 107 -23.22 8.17 12.64
N ARG A 108 -24.35 8.91 12.63
CA ARG A 108 -25.32 8.87 11.52
C ARG A 108 -24.70 9.36 10.21
N PHE A 109 -23.93 10.44 10.25
CA PHE A 109 -23.20 10.93 9.07
C PHE A 109 -22.22 9.87 8.54
N LEU A 110 -21.42 9.25 9.41
CA LEU A 110 -20.46 8.21 9.02
C LEU A 110 -21.15 6.97 8.42
N GLN A 111 -22.29 6.55 8.99
CA GLN A 111 -23.10 5.45 8.46
C GLN A 111 -23.67 5.76 7.07
N ARG A 112 -24.28 6.93 6.91
CA ARG A 112 -24.86 7.38 5.62
C ARG A 112 -23.82 7.44 4.51
N ASN A 113 -22.58 7.81 4.84
CA ASN A 113 -21.47 7.91 3.88
C ASN A 113 -20.62 6.63 3.77
N GLY A 114 -21.03 5.52 4.39
CA GLY A 114 -20.32 4.24 4.26
C GLY A 114 -18.91 4.20 4.87
N LEU A 115 -18.62 5.06 5.86
CA LEU A 115 -17.29 5.21 6.48
C LEU A 115 -17.04 4.13 7.54
N ALA A 116 -17.05 2.86 7.13
CA ALA A 116 -16.96 1.70 8.00
C ALA A 116 -15.69 1.67 8.86
N THR A 117 -14.53 2.09 8.32
CA THR A 117 -13.26 2.18 9.07
C THR A 117 -13.38 3.07 10.29
N TRP A 118 -14.05 4.22 10.16
CA TRP A 118 -14.27 5.15 11.26
C TRP A 118 -15.14 4.52 12.34
N LEU A 119 -16.29 3.96 11.93
CA LEU A 119 -17.23 3.31 12.83
C LEU A 119 -16.57 2.16 13.61
N ARG A 120 -15.66 1.39 12.98
CA ARG A 120 -14.93 0.30 13.64
C ARG A 120 -14.00 0.81 14.75
N ILE A 121 -13.30 1.93 14.54
CA ILE A 121 -12.38 2.49 15.54
C ILE A 121 -13.17 3.22 16.64
N ILE A 122 -14.20 3.98 16.29
CA ILE A 122 -15.06 4.69 17.25
C ILE A 122 -15.78 3.71 18.20
N LYS A 123 -16.19 2.53 17.70
CA LYS A 123 -16.76 1.46 18.55
C LYS A 123 -15.82 1.03 19.68
N LEU A 124 -14.50 1.19 19.51
CA LEU A 124 -13.50 0.85 20.51
C LEU A 124 -13.21 2.00 21.50
N ARG A 125 -13.95 3.12 21.46
CA ARG A 125 -13.68 4.29 22.31
C ARG A 125 -13.55 3.95 23.79
N LYS A 126 -14.46 3.15 24.35
CA LYS A 126 -14.43 2.78 25.77
C LYS A 126 -13.13 2.05 26.12
N ALA A 127 -12.69 1.15 25.25
CA ALA A 127 -11.46 0.40 25.42
C ALA A 127 -10.21 1.27 25.26
N LEU A 128 -10.13 2.06 24.18
CA LEU A 128 -8.99 2.92 23.86
C LEU A 128 -8.76 4.04 24.88
N LEU A 129 -9.82 4.47 25.56
CA LEU A 129 -9.78 5.52 26.58
C LEU A 129 -9.65 4.97 28.00
N SER A 130 -9.80 3.65 28.19
CA SER A 130 -9.61 2.99 29.49
C SER A 130 -8.20 2.44 29.63
N ASP A 131 -7.79 2.12 30.86
CA ASP A 131 -6.54 1.41 31.13
C ASP A 131 -6.57 -0.08 30.75
N LYS A 132 -7.74 -0.60 30.34
CA LYS A 132 -7.94 -1.99 29.94
C LYS A 132 -7.56 -2.29 28.49
N TYR A 133 -6.99 -1.32 27.74
CA TYR A 133 -6.63 -1.52 26.34
C TYR A 133 -5.72 -2.75 26.12
N PHE A 134 -4.88 -3.08 27.11
CA PHE A 134 -3.91 -4.17 27.05
C PHE A 134 -4.55 -5.57 27.03
N SER A 135 -5.80 -5.72 27.51
CA SER A 135 -6.51 -7.02 27.52
C SER A 135 -7.15 -7.38 26.18
N LEU A 136 -7.32 -6.40 25.27
CA LEU A 136 -7.99 -6.60 23.99
C LEU A 136 -7.04 -6.89 22.83
N ILE A 137 -5.73 -6.69 23.03
CA ILE A 137 -4.68 -7.00 22.05
C ILE A 137 -4.73 -8.45 21.54
N PRO A 138 -4.91 -9.47 22.41
CA PRO A 138 -5.01 -10.86 21.97
C PRO A 138 -6.35 -11.23 21.31
N ASP A 139 -7.36 -10.35 21.33
CA ASP A 139 -8.66 -10.66 20.74
C ASP A 139 -8.53 -10.86 19.22
N ILE A 140 -8.99 -12.00 18.71
CA ILE A 140 -8.91 -12.33 17.28
C ILE A 140 -9.89 -11.52 16.44
N ARG A 141 -10.95 -10.97 17.06
CA ARG A 141 -12.04 -10.25 16.37
C ARG A 141 -11.66 -8.83 15.96
N ILE A 142 -10.60 -8.26 16.55
CA ILE A 142 -10.12 -6.93 16.16
C ILE A 142 -9.18 -7.04 14.95
N SER A 143 -9.30 -6.11 14.01
CA SER A 143 -8.42 -6.07 12.83
C SER A 143 -7.00 -5.63 13.17
N ALA A 144 -6.06 -5.92 12.26
CA ALA A 144 -4.72 -5.37 12.25
C ALA A 144 -4.66 -3.86 12.57
N CYS A 145 -5.46 -3.03 11.90
CA CYS A 145 -5.45 -1.57 12.16
C CYS A 145 -5.96 -1.19 13.56
N GLN A 146 -6.98 -1.88 14.09
CA GLN A 146 -7.47 -1.64 15.45
C GLN A 146 -6.43 -2.07 16.48
N ARG A 147 -5.76 -3.19 16.25
CA ARG A 147 -4.67 -3.68 17.10
C ARG A 147 -3.48 -2.73 17.09
N LEU A 148 -3.11 -2.21 15.93
CA LEU A 148 -2.07 -1.19 15.81
C LEU A 148 -2.41 0.08 16.60
N SER A 149 -3.68 0.50 16.63
CA SER A 149 -4.14 1.59 17.50
C SER A 149 -3.98 1.26 18.98
N PHE A 150 -4.28 0.04 19.44
CA PHE A 150 -4.04 -0.34 20.83
C PHE A 150 -2.55 -0.39 21.19
N ILE A 151 -1.71 -0.91 20.29
CA ILE A 151 -0.25 -0.93 20.47
C ILE A 151 0.28 0.51 20.53
N ALA A 152 -0.15 1.40 19.63
CA ALA A 152 0.22 2.81 19.66
C ALA A 152 -0.24 3.51 20.93
N LYS A 153 -1.45 3.22 21.42
CA LYS A 153 -1.95 3.71 22.72
C LYS A 153 -1.02 3.31 23.86
N ALA A 154 -0.62 2.03 23.91
CA ALA A 154 0.27 1.51 24.96
C ALA A 154 1.54 2.35 25.09
N PHE A 155 2.14 2.71 23.95
CA PHE A 155 3.34 3.54 23.93
C PHE A 155 3.07 5.02 24.18
N ALA A 156 1.89 5.53 23.83
CA ALA A 156 1.51 6.91 24.12
C ALA A 156 1.26 7.17 25.61
N VAL A 157 0.75 6.17 26.36
CA VAL A 157 0.51 6.30 27.81
C VAL A 157 1.60 5.66 28.68
N ASN A 158 2.62 5.06 28.08
CA ASN A 158 3.69 4.42 28.84
C ASN A 158 4.44 5.48 29.67
N ALA A 159 4.31 5.41 30.98
CA ALA A 159 4.94 6.31 31.93
C ALA A 159 6.46 6.10 32.08
N LYS A 160 6.99 4.94 31.64
CA LYS A 160 8.43 4.62 31.68
C LYS A 160 8.94 4.30 30.29
N LYS A 161 9.18 5.33 29.49
CA LYS A 161 9.59 5.19 28.07
C LYS A 161 10.96 4.49 27.92
N GLU A 162 11.84 4.60 28.92
CA GLU A 162 13.09 3.84 29.06
C GLU A 162 12.91 2.31 28.91
N HIS A 163 11.76 1.78 29.33
CA HIS A 163 11.43 0.34 29.26
C HIS A 163 10.63 -0.04 28.00
N ALA A 164 10.63 0.80 26.95
CA ALA A 164 9.83 0.56 25.74
C ALA A 164 10.12 -0.79 25.07
N HIS A 165 11.36 -1.29 25.13
CA HIS A 165 11.71 -2.63 24.62
C HIS A 165 10.94 -3.73 25.36
N LYS A 166 10.94 -3.70 26.70
CA LYS A 166 10.21 -4.67 27.53
C LYS A 166 8.71 -4.64 27.26
N LEU A 167 8.14 -3.44 27.11
CA LEU A 167 6.73 -3.28 26.73
C LEU A 167 6.45 -3.87 25.34
N PHE A 168 7.32 -3.62 24.36
CA PHE A 168 7.18 -4.21 23.02
C PHE A 168 7.20 -5.73 23.06
N SER A 169 8.13 -6.35 23.79
CA SER A 169 8.20 -7.81 23.92
C SER A 169 6.94 -8.39 24.58
N GLN A 170 6.40 -7.73 25.61
CA GLN A 170 5.14 -8.14 26.24
C GLN A 170 3.94 -8.03 25.29
N LEU A 171 3.90 -6.97 24.49
CA LEU A 171 2.86 -6.77 23.47
C LEU A 171 2.97 -7.83 22.38
N ALA A 172 4.18 -8.11 21.89
CA ALA A 172 4.45 -9.07 20.83
C ALA A 172 3.95 -10.48 21.20
N MET A 173 4.19 -10.92 22.44
CA MET A 173 3.70 -12.19 22.96
C MET A 173 2.17 -12.31 23.03
N ARG A 174 1.45 -11.18 23.02
CA ARG A 174 -0.02 -11.14 23.05
C ARG A 174 -0.66 -10.98 21.69
N VAL A 175 0.10 -10.56 20.67
CA VAL A 175 -0.47 -10.42 19.32
C VAL A 175 -0.73 -11.83 18.77
N PRO A 176 -1.94 -12.09 18.23
CA PRO A 176 -2.23 -13.35 17.55
C PRO A 176 -1.29 -13.60 16.37
N VAL A 177 -0.93 -14.87 16.14
CA VAL A 177 0.05 -15.28 15.09
C VAL A 177 -0.33 -14.75 13.71
N ASN A 178 -1.63 -14.73 13.37
CA ASN A 178 -2.13 -14.24 12.09
C ASN A 178 -1.94 -12.72 11.86
N HIS A 179 -1.48 -11.99 12.88
CA HIS A 179 -1.20 -10.56 12.80
C HIS A 179 0.25 -10.23 13.23
N HIS A 180 1.16 -11.20 13.28
CA HIS A 180 2.57 -10.95 13.61
C HIS A 180 3.29 -10.13 12.54
N ASP A 181 2.79 -10.14 11.31
CA ASP A 181 3.25 -9.30 10.21
C ASP A 181 3.25 -7.82 10.58
N ILE A 182 2.31 -7.35 11.41
CA ILE A 182 2.24 -5.93 11.79
C ILE A 182 3.36 -5.49 12.75
N LEU A 183 4.02 -6.45 13.41
CA LEU A 183 5.07 -6.21 14.39
C LEU A 183 6.46 -6.17 13.75
N THR A 184 6.67 -6.95 12.70
CA THR A 184 7.99 -7.09 12.04
C THR A 184 8.58 -5.74 11.63
N PRO A 185 7.82 -4.81 10.99
CA PRO A 185 8.35 -3.50 10.61
C PRO A 185 8.61 -2.56 11.80
N LEU A 186 8.19 -2.92 13.02
CA LEU A 186 8.36 -2.11 14.22
C LEU A 186 9.56 -2.53 15.05
N VAL A 187 10.14 -3.71 14.82
CA VAL A 187 11.21 -4.29 15.65
C VAL A 187 12.38 -3.34 15.82
N ASP A 188 12.84 -2.73 14.72
CA ASP A 188 14.00 -1.84 14.71
C ASP A 188 13.84 -0.66 15.66
N LEU A 189 12.61 -0.13 15.81
CA LEU A 189 12.31 0.95 16.77
C LEU A 189 12.62 0.56 18.22
N PHE A 190 12.67 -0.73 18.53
CA PHE A 190 12.86 -1.26 19.88
C PHE A 190 14.17 -1.98 20.11
N THR A 191 14.95 -2.24 19.06
CA THR A 191 16.24 -2.94 19.15
C THR A 191 17.43 -2.02 18.88
N LEU A 192 17.25 -0.96 18.08
CA LEU A 192 18.32 -0.03 17.74
C LEU A 192 18.29 1.23 18.62
N PRO A 193 19.43 1.92 18.78
CA PRO A 193 19.47 3.27 19.33
C PRO A 193 18.67 4.23 18.43
N MET A 194 17.73 4.95 19.03
CA MET A 194 16.77 5.80 18.33
C MET A 194 16.99 7.28 18.66
N PRO A 195 16.40 8.23 17.89
CA PRO A 195 16.48 9.66 18.16
C PRO A 195 16.26 10.01 19.64
N GLY A 196 17.22 10.73 20.20
CA GLY A 196 17.32 11.09 21.63
C GLY A 196 18.15 10.13 22.49
N ALA A 197 18.61 8.99 21.96
CA ALA A 197 19.50 8.08 22.69
C ALA A 197 20.93 8.64 22.78
N LYS A 198 21.53 8.54 23.96
CA LYS A 198 22.97 8.75 24.16
C LYS A 198 23.71 7.47 23.79
N ILE A 199 24.77 7.61 23.01
CA ILE A 199 25.51 6.52 22.40
C ILE A 199 27.02 6.82 22.39
N TYR A 200 27.80 5.84 21.96
CA TYR A 200 29.21 5.99 21.64
C TYR A 200 29.47 5.57 20.20
N VAL A 201 30.23 6.38 19.46
CA VAL A 201 30.78 6.02 18.15
C VAL A 201 32.27 6.28 18.18
N ASN A 202 33.08 5.29 17.80
CA ASN A 202 34.55 5.39 17.86
C ASN A 202 35.06 5.88 19.23
N ASN A 203 34.43 5.41 20.31
CA ASN A 203 34.68 5.81 21.71
C ASN A 203 34.39 7.28 22.05
N VAL A 204 33.76 8.04 21.15
CA VAL A 204 33.29 9.42 21.39
C VAL A 204 31.81 9.38 21.79
N PRO A 205 31.42 10.01 22.92
CA PRO A 205 30.02 10.10 23.31
C PRO A 205 29.25 11.01 22.35
N GLY A 206 28.02 10.62 22.02
CA GLY A 206 27.16 11.37 21.12
C GLY A 206 25.68 11.13 21.37
N VAL A 207 24.84 11.85 20.63
CA VAL A 207 23.39 11.72 20.67
C VAL A 207 22.86 11.44 19.26
N VAL A 208 21.98 10.44 19.14
CA VAL A 208 21.26 10.20 17.88
C VAL A 208 20.21 11.28 17.68
N VAL A 209 20.26 12.01 16.57
CA VAL A 209 19.29 13.09 16.25
C VAL A 209 18.34 12.67 15.14
N ASP A 210 18.80 11.86 14.18
CA ASP A 210 17.96 11.36 13.07
C ASP A 210 18.42 9.97 12.63
N VAL A 211 17.57 9.28 11.86
CA VAL A 211 17.78 7.89 11.45
C VAL A 211 17.40 7.66 9.99
N LYS A 212 18.15 6.74 9.38
CA LYS A 212 17.94 6.11 8.08
C LYS A 212 17.97 4.58 8.30
N GLN A 213 17.56 3.78 7.31
CA GLN A 213 17.42 2.31 7.50
C GLN A 213 18.70 1.63 8.03
N SER A 214 19.88 2.06 7.59
CA SER A 214 21.17 1.46 7.98
C SER A 214 22.14 2.42 8.67
N HIS A 215 21.74 3.69 8.84
CA HIS A 215 22.61 4.74 9.36
C HIS A 215 21.84 5.61 10.35
N SER A 216 22.55 6.18 11.32
CA SER A 216 22.02 7.17 12.24
C SER A 216 22.87 8.43 12.18
N PHE A 217 22.22 9.59 12.25
CA PHE A 217 22.89 10.88 12.35
C PHE A 217 23.17 11.18 13.81
N VAL A 218 24.45 11.34 14.13
CA VAL A 218 24.94 11.49 15.50
C VAL A 218 25.57 12.85 15.66
N PHE A 219 25.15 13.56 16.71
CA PHE A 219 25.79 14.76 17.19
C PHE A 219 26.83 14.40 18.26
N SER A 220 28.11 14.71 18.01
CA SER A 220 29.21 14.47 18.96
C SER A 220 29.11 15.40 20.18
N LEU A 221 29.43 14.88 21.37
CA LEU A 221 29.53 15.65 22.61
C LEU A 221 31.00 15.97 22.99
N SER A 222 31.96 15.86 22.05
CA SER A 222 33.38 16.22 22.26
C SER A 222 33.59 17.74 22.37
N GLN A 223 34.59 18.14 23.15
CA GLN A 223 34.92 19.56 23.39
C GLN A 223 35.64 20.21 22.21
N ASP A 224 36.37 19.42 21.41
CA ASP A 224 37.09 19.88 20.23
C ASP A 224 36.30 19.45 18.99
N ASP A 225 35.80 20.45 18.25
CA ASP A 225 34.94 20.37 17.07
C ASP A 225 33.62 19.57 17.23
N THR A 226 32.49 20.29 17.26
CA THR A 226 31.15 19.72 17.16
C THR A 226 30.91 19.15 15.77
N VAL A 227 31.38 17.93 15.52
CA VAL A 227 31.16 17.24 14.24
C VAL A 227 29.89 16.40 14.35
N ALA A 228 28.84 16.79 13.62
CA ALA A 228 27.65 15.97 13.43
C ALA A 228 27.76 15.21 12.10
N SER A 229 27.54 13.90 12.12
CA SER A 229 27.69 13.09 10.89
C SER A 229 26.87 11.80 10.90
N TRP A 230 26.73 11.20 9.72
CA TRP A 230 26.03 9.93 9.53
C TRP A 230 26.98 8.75 9.78
N PHE A 231 26.60 7.85 10.68
CA PHE A 231 27.34 6.62 10.98
C PHE A 231 26.48 5.40 10.69
N ALA A 232 27.12 4.29 10.29
CA ALA A 232 26.43 3.02 10.14
C ALA A 232 25.90 2.53 11.49
N ASN A 233 24.70 1.94 11.53
CA ASN A 233 24.11 1.47 12.78
C ASN A 233 24.99 0.42 13.49
N ALA A 234 25.77 -0.35 12.73
CA ALA A 234 26.70 -1.35 13.27
C ALA A 234 27.90 -0.74 14.03
N SER A 235 28.29 0.50 13.76
CA SER A 235 29.40 1.18 14.46
C SER A 235 28.95 1.88 15.75
N ILE A 236 27.64 1.92 16.02
CA ILE A 236 27.06 2.62 17.16
C ILE A 236 26.94 1.65 18.35
N LYS A 237 27.44 2.08 19.50
CA LYS A 237 27.33 1.33 20.76
C LYS A 237 26.47 2.08 21.77
N ALA A 238 25.53 1.39 22.40
CA ALA A 238 24.70 1.91 23.48
C ALA A 238 24.78 0.97 24.68
N PRO A 239 25.90 0.94 25.43
CA PRO A 239 26.10 -0.01 26.53
C PRO A 239 25.13 0.24 27.69
N VAL A 240 24.67 1.48 27.85
CA VAL A 240 23.65 1.88 28.83
C VAL A 240 22.54 2.61 28.08
N HIS A 241 21.30 2.27 28.37
CA HIS A 241 20.13 2.95 27.82
C HIS A 241 19.95 4.31 28.49
N LEU A 242 20.67 5.32 27.99
CA LEU A 242 20.55 6.72 28.42
C LEU A 242 19.91 7.55 27.32
N GLN A 243 19.13 8.55 27.72
CA GLN A 243 18.39 9.42 26.82
C GLN A 243 18.57 10.88 27.22
N ILE A 244 18.36 11.79 26.26
CA ILE A 244 18.26 13.22 26.54
C ILE A 244 16.79 13.66 26.73
N PRO A 245 16.53 14.76 27.44
CA PRO A 245 15.18 15.32 27.53
C PRO A 245 14.59 15.65 26.16
N PHE A 246 13.28 15.47 25.99
CA PHE A 246 12.59 15.73 24.72
C PHE A 246 12.78 17.17 24.22
N THR A 247 12.79 18.16 25.12
CA THR A 247 13.03 19.57 24.77
C THR A 247 14.42 19.78 24.17
N HIS A 248 15.45 19.17 24.76
CA HIS A 248 16.82 19.23 24.24
C HIS A 248 16.94 18.50 22.90
N PHE A 249 16.22 17.38 22.73
CA PHE A 249 16.17 16.68 21.45
C PHE A 249 15.60 17.58 20.35
N ILE A 250 14.48 18.26 20.61
CA ILE A 250 13.87 19.16 19.61
C ILE A 250 14.79 20.32 19.26
N ALA A 251 15.52 20.88 20.24
CA ALA A 251 16.53 21.91 19.99
C ALA A 251 17.64 21.38 19.06
N LEU A 252 18.31 20.28 19.41
CA LEU A 252 19.32 19.64 18.55
C LEU A 252 18.76 19.30 17.17
N TYR A 253 17.53 18.80 17.11
CA TYR A 253 16.89 18.45 15.85
C TYR A 253 16.65 19.68 14.98
N ASN A 254 16.38 20.84 15.55
CA ASN A 254 16.24 22.06 14.79
C ASN A 254 17.62 22.61 14.35
N ASP A 255 18.59 22.61 15.27
CA ASP A 255 19.91 23.23 15.06
C ASP A 255 20.74 22.46 14.01
N THR A 256 20.57 21.15 13.92
CA THR A 256 21.28 20.29 12.95
C THR A 256 20.54 20.11 11.61
N ALA A 257 19.50 20.90 11.33
CA ALA A 257 18.65 20.69 10.17
C ALA A 257 19.41 20.69 8.83
N GLU A 258 20.40 21.57 8.66
CA GLU A 258 21.20 21.70 7.44
C GLU A 258 22.17 20.52 7.28
N ASP A 259 22.84 20.10 8.36
CA ASP A 259 23.81 18.99 8.36
C ASP A 259 23.18 17.63 8.03
N ARG A 260 21.90 17.46 8.38
CA ARG A 260 21.16 16.22 8.09
C ARG A 260 20.85 16.00 6.62
N VAL A 261 20.96 17.03 5.78
CA VAL A 261 20.64 16.95 4.34
C VAL A 261 21.65 16.09 3.55
N ALA A 262 22.76 15.68 4.18
CA ALA A 262 23.78 14.85 3.56
C ALA A 262 23.17 13.66 2.76
N LYS A 263 23.45 13.69 1.45
CA LYS A 263 22.88 12.83 0.41
C LYS A 263 23.52 11.44 0.50
N GLY A 264 22.76 10.47 1.00
CA GLY A 264 23.20 9.07 1.08
C GLY A 264 22.38 8.27 2.10
N GLY A 265 22.09 7.00 1.77
CA GLY A 265 21.27 6.11 2.61
C GLY A 265 19.76 6.18 2.36
N HIS A 266 19.06 5.06 2.59
CA HIS A 266 17.62 4.97 2.41
C HIS A 266 16.87 5.59 3.59
N SER A 267 15.78 6.33 3.29
CA SER A 267 14.87 6.88 4.30
C SER A 267 14.46 5.81 5.31
N PHE A 268 14.31 6.19 6.59
CA PHE A 268 13.86 5.28 7.63
C PHE A 268 12.48 4.69 7.32
N LEU A 269 11.55 5.52 6.83
CA LEU A 269 10.26 5.04 6.36
C LEU A 269 10.43 4.24 5.06
N PRO A 270 9.62 3.19 4.83
CA PRO A 270 9.71 2.39 3.61
C PRO A 270 9.64 3.26 2.35
N SER A 271 10.52 2.96 1.40
CA SER A 271 10.54 3.67 0.13
C SER A 271 9.19 3.51 -0.57
N THR A 272 8.62 4.65 -0.98
CA THR A 272 7.42 4.69 -1.81
C THR A 272 7.82 4.93 -3.24
N TYR A 273 7.26 4.13 -4.11
CA TYR A 273 7.62 4.09 -5.50
C TYR A 273 6.49 4.70 -6.34
N PRO A 274 6.76 5.67 -7.23
CA PRO A 274 5.71 6.30 -8.01
C PRO A 274 5.02 5.25 -8.90
N ILE A 275 3.70 5.15 -8.79
CA ILE A 275 2.87 4.32 -9.67
C ILE A 275 2.81 4.91 -11.08
N GLN A 276 2.93 6.24 -11.20
CA GLN A 276 2.72 6.94 -12.45
C GLN A 276 3.79 6.66 -13.51
N GLN A 277 4.97 6.18 -13.14
CA GLN A 277 6.07 5.95 -14.07
C GLN A 277 6.74 4.60 -13.82
N PRO A 278 7.21 3.91 -14.87
CA PRO A 278 7.98 2.69 -14.72
C PRO A 278 9.32 2.96 -14.02
N PRO A 279 9.93 1.95 -13.36
CA PRO A 279 11.28 2.06 -12.83
C PRO A 279 12.28 2.43 -13.93
N SER A 280 13.26 3.29 -13.62
CA SER A 280 14.31 3.66 -14.59
C SER A 280 15.11 2.46 -15.10
N ALA A 281 15.35 1.46 -14.23
CA ALA A 281 15.97 0.20 -14.63
C ALA A 281 15.12 -0.58 -15.65
N LEU A 282 13.79 -0.54 -15.51
CA LEU A 282 12.89 -1.16 -16.48
C LEU A 282 12.91 -0.43 -17.81
N LEU A 283 12.93 0.92 -17.80
CA LEU A 283 13.06 1.70 -19.04
C LEU A 283 14.32 1.33 -19.82
N ARG A 284 15.48 1.19 -19.15
CA ARG A 284 16.72 0.75 -19.82
C ARG A 284 16.59 -0.63 -20.47
N ILE A 285 15.94 -1.57 -19.79
CA ILE A 285 15.68 -2.92 -20.33
C ILE A 285 14.74 -2.84 -21.54
N ILE A 286 13.67 -2.05 -21.45
CA ILE A 286 12.70 -1.86 -22.53
C ILE A 286 13.33 -1.14 -23.73
N ASP A 287 14.20 -0.16 -23.51
CA ASP A 287 14.93 0.53 -24.57
C ASP A 287 15.83 -0.46 -25.32
N GLU A 288 16.54 -1.34 -24.59
CA GLU A 288 17.36 -2.38 -25.20
C GLU A 288 16.52 -3.41 -25.98
N LEU A 289 15.34 -3.77 -25.48
CA LEU A 289 14.40 -4.68 -26.17
C LEU A 289 13.84 -4.10 -27.48
N HIS A 290 13.79 -2.77 -27.63
CA HIS A 290 13.28 -2.11 -28.83
C HIS A 290 14.37 -1.76 -29.86
N ASN A 291 15.65 -2.04 -29.55
CA ASN A 291 16.73 -1.86 -30.51
C ASN A 291 16.56 -2.85 -31.69
N ARG A 292 16.85 -2.40 -32.92
CA ARG A 292 16.73 -3.28 -34.11
C ARG A 292 17.71 -4.45 -34.08
N ASP A 293 18.89 -4.22 -33.52
CA ASP A 293 19.96 -5.21 -33.36
C ASP A 293 20.18 -5.47 -31.86
N VAL A 294 19.22 -6.11 -31.20
CA VAL A 294 19.29 -6.39 -29.75
C VAL A 294 20.47 -7.29 -29.43
N ASP A 295 21.39 -6.79 -28.60
CA ASP A 295 22.44 -7.61 -27.98
C ASP A 295 21.84 -8.36 -26.78
N ILE A 296 21.57 -9.64 -26.96
CA ILE A 296 20.97 -10.51 -25.93
C ILE A 296 21.85 -10.58 -24.69
N ASP A 297 23.18 -10.60 -24.84
CA ASP A 297 24.09 -10.71 -23.69
C ASP A 297 24.08 -9.41 -22.88
N LYS A 298 24.07 -8.26 -23.55
CA LYS A 298 23.90 -6.95 -22.89
C LYS A 298 22.54 -6.82 -22.19
N LEU A 299 21.45 -7.27 -22.82
CA LEU A 299 20.12 -7.29 -22.22
C LEU A 299 20.08 -8.15 -20.96
N CYS A 300 20.69 -9.34 -20.99
CA CYS A 300 20.77 -10.24 -19.85
C CYS A 300 21.50 -9.57 -18.67
N VAL A 301 22.60 -8.88 -18.93
CA VAL A 301 23.35 -8.13 -17.92
C VAL A 301 22.49 -7.02 -17.28
N GLU A 302 21.70 -6.28 -18.06
CA GLU A 302 20.79 -5.26 -17.50
C GLU A 302 19.66 -5.87 -16.65
N ILE A 303 19.13 -7.02 -17.03
CA ILE A 303 18.11 -7.74 -16.24
C ILE A 303 18.72 -8.28 -14.93
N GLU A 304 19.93 -8.83 -14.98
CA GLU A 304 20.62 -9.37 -13.79
C GLU A 304 20.96 -8.30 -12.74
N LYS A 305 21.16 -7.04 -13.16
CA LYS A 305 21.31 -5.90 -12.24
C LYS A 305 20.05 -5.65 -11.39
N VAL A 306 18.90 -6.22 -11.75
CA VAL A 306 17.65 -6.12 -10.99
C VAL A 306 17.24 -7.52 -10.48
N PRO A 307 17.63 -7.90 -9.23
CA PRO A 307 17.43 -9.25 -8.72
C PRO A 307 15.98 -9.75 -8.74
N THR A 308 15.01 -8.86 -8.55
CA THR A 308 13.59 -9.20 -8.59
C THR A 308 13.13 -9.61 -9.99
N PHE A 309 13.58 -8.90 -11.03
CA PHE A 309 13.27 -9.22 -12.43
C PHE A 309 13.94 -10.53 -12.86
N ASN A 310 15.22 -10.72 -12.51
CA ASN A 310 15.93 -11.96 -12.76
C ASN A 310 15.20 -13.15 -12.12
N SER A 311 14.91 -13.07 -10.82
CA SER A 311 14.24 -14.15 -10.08
C SER A 311 12.85 -14.47 -10.66
N PHE A 312 12.09 -13.43 -11.05
CA PHE A 312 10.78 -13.58 -11.66
C PHE A 312 10.83 -14.31 -13.01
N LEU A 313 11.72 -13.90 -13.92
CA LEU A 313 11.84 -14.53 -15.23
C LEU A 313 12.34 -15.97 -15.12
N MET A 314 13.34 -16.22 -14.26
CA MET A 314 13.89 -17.55 -14.01
C MET A 314 12.84 -18.52 -13.46
N PHE A 315 12.04 -18.06 -12.48
CA PHE A 315 10.96 -18.86 -11.89
C PHE A 315 9.86 -19.17 -12.90
N THR A 316 9.42 -18.16 -13.65
CA THR A 316 8.30 -18.32 -14.58
C THR A 316 8.72 -19.19 -15.77
N ALA A 317 9.92 -18.96 -16.33
CA ALA A 317 10.45 -19.76 -17.43
C ALA A 317 10.63 -21.24 -17.05
N SER A 318 10.99 -21.52 -15.79
CA SER A 318 11.12 -22.89 -15.28
C SER A 318 9.78 -23.62 -15.18
N LYS A 319 8.66 -22.90 -15.01
CA LYS A 319 7.32 -23.48 -14.88
C LYS A 319 6.57 -23.59 -16.20
N ASP A 320 6.73 -22.61 -17.08
CA ASP A 320 5.96 -22.53 -18.33
C ASP A 320 6.62 -23.27 -19.51
N ASN A 321 7.88 -23.73 -19.37
CA ASN A 321 8.51 -24.47 -20.46
C ASN A 321 7.91 -25.87 -20.61
N ARG A 322 7.81 -26.33 -21.87
CA ARG A 322 7.14 -27.59 -22.24
C ARG A 322 7.72 -28.84 -21.55
N GLN A 323 8.97 -28.79 -21.11
CA GLN A 323 9.66 -29.92 -20.48
C GLN A 323 9.72 -29.80 -18.95
N GLN A 324 9.16 -28.71 -18.36
CA GLN A 324 9.30 -28.32 -16.95
C GLN A 324 10.75 -28.38 -16.43
N ILE A 325 11.72 -28.16 -17.31
CA ILE A 325 13.14 -28.19 -16.95
C ILE A 325 13.47 -26.90 -16.23
N LYS A 326 14.16 -27.01 -15.10
CA LYS A 326 14.65 -25.84 -14.37
C LYS A 326 15.58 -25.01 -15.27
N VAL A 327 15.21 -23.76 -15.49
CA VAL A 327 16.03 -22.79 -16.22
C VAL A 327 17.15 -22.32 -15.28
N ASN A 328 18.40 -22.37 -15.76
CA ASN A 328 19.59 -22.09 -14.94
C ASN A 328 20.27 -20.75 -15.27
N ASN A 329 19.95 -20.13 -16.40
CA ASN A 329 20.46 -18.82 -16.76
C ASN A 329 19.37 -17.93 -17.39
N ILE A 330 19.53 -16.61 -17.24
CA ILE A 330 18.54 -15.64 -17.73
C ILE A 330 18.44 -15.64 -19.26
N LYS A 331 19.55 -15.90 -19.95
CA LYS A 331 19.60 -15.99 -21.42
C LYS A 331 18.63 -17.05 -21.94
N GLN A 332 18.59 -18.22 -21.32
CA GLN A 332 17.65 -19.29 -21.63
C GLN A 332 16.21 -18.87 -21.35
N ALA A 333 15.94 -18.15 -20.25
CA ALA A 333 14.61 -17.62 -19.97
C ALA A 333 14.14 -16.63 -21.07
N VAL A 334 15.02 -15.69 -21.45
CA VAL A 334 14.75 -14.70 -22.50
C VAL A 334 14.50 -15.38 -23.85
N LEU A 335 15.31 -16.37 -24.23
CA LEU A 335 15.13 -17.14 -25.47
C LEU A 335 13.87 -18.01 -25.46
N THR A 336 13.45 -18.52 -24.30
CA THR A 336 12.23 -19.35 -24.16
C THR A 336 10.98 -18.52 -24.44
N TYR A 337 10.91 -17.30 -23.93
CA TYR A 337 9.74 -16.43 -24.11
C TYR A 337 9.81 -15.57 -25.38
N GLY A 338 10.99 -15.18 -25.82
CA GLY A 338 11.18 -14.17 -26.86
C GLY A 338 11.11 -12.74 -26.30
N LEU A 339 11.77 -11.82 -27.01
CA LEU A 339 12.04 -10.45 -26.54
C LEU A 339 10.76 -9.66 -26.22
N GLU A 340 9.77 -9.68 -27.11
CA GLU A 340 8.51 -8.95 -26.90
C GLU A 340 7.76 -9.41 -25.64
N ARG A 341 7.68 -10.72 -25.43
CA ARG A 341 6.97 -11.29 -24.27
C ARG A 341 7.69 -10.98 -22.96
N VAL A 342 9.03 -10.97 -22.96
CA VAL A 342 9.82 -10.57 -21.80
C VAL A 342 9.52 -9.12 -21.41
N GLY A 343 9.43 -8.22 -22.39
CA GLY A 343 9.06 -6.82 -22.15
C GLY A 343 7.71 -6.69 -21.46
N ASP A 344 6.67 -7.35 -21.99
CA ASP A 344 5.33 -7.32 -21.41
C ASP A 344 5.27 -7.92 -20.00
N MET A 345 5.96 -9.04 -19.78
CA MET A 345 6.03 -9.71 -18.48
C MET A 345 6.70 -8.84 -17.42
N LEU A 346 7.83 -8.20 -17.76
CA LEU A 346 8.54 -7.31 -16.84
C LEU A 346 7.73 -6.06 -16.53
N MET A 347 7.05 -5.49 -17.53
CA MET A 347 6.13 -4.36 -17.34
C MET A 347 4.97 -4.72 -16.42
N GLN A 348 4.33 -5.87 -16.64
CA GLN A 348 3.23 -6.33 -15.81
C GLN A 348 3.68 -6.57 -14.36
N PHE A 349 4.81 -7.25 -14.19
CA PHE A 349 5.39 -7.55 -12.87
C PHE A 349 5.69 -6.25 -12.11
N ALA A 350 6.41 -5.32 -12.72
CA ALA A 350 6.74 -4.04 -12.11
C ALA A 350 5.49 -3.21 -11.79
N LEU A 351 4.51 -3.18 -12.69
CA LEU A 351 3.24 -2.48 -12.44
C LEU A 351 2.50 -3.07 -11.25
N MET A 352 2.41 -4.41 -11.16
CA MET A 352 1.75 -5.08 -10.04
C MET A 352 2.45 -4.81 -8.71
N GLU A 353 3.80 -4.80 -8.68
CA GLU A 353 4.55 -4.41 -7.48
C GLU A 353 4.22 -2.98 -7.05
N ARG A 354 4.13 -2.03 -8.00
CA ARG A 354 3.78 -0.63 -7.72
C ARG A 354 2.35 -0.47 -7.23
N LEU A 355 1.40 -1.20 -7.80
CA LEU A 355 -0.02 -1.15 -7.40
C LEU A 355 -0.26 -1.77 -6.02
N THR A 356 0.56 -2.74 -5.62
CA THR A 356 0.40 -3.52 -4.38
C THR A 356 1.31 -3.10 -3.23
N GLN A 357 2.15 -2.08 -3.41
CA GLN A 357 3.13 -1.64 -2.41
C GLN A 357 2.53 -1.13 -1.10
N HIS A 358 1.26 -0.70 -1.09
CA HIS A 358 0.60 -0.11 0.07
C HIS A 358 -0.64 -0.88 0.51
N GLN A 359 -0.72 -1.17 1.80
CA GLN A 359 -1.80 -1.90 2.45
C GLN A 359 -3.06 -1.04 2.62
N PHE A 360 -4.21 -1.60 2.26
CA PHE A 360 -5.56 -1.05 2.49
C PHE A 360 -6.55 -2.23 2.58
N PRO A 361 -7.77 -2.06 3.13
CA PRO A 361 -8.65 -3.17 3.49
C PRO A 361 -8.97 -4.14 2.34
N LEU A 362 -9.04 -3.64 1.12
CA LEU A 362 -9.39 -4.43 -0.07
C LEU A 362 -8.19 -4.89 -0.89
N LEU A 363 -6.95 -4.63 -0.47
CA LEU A 363 -5.75 -4.89 -1.28
C LEU A 363 -5.69 -6.32 -1.79
N ASN A 364 -5.76 -7.32 -0.89
CA ASN A 364 -5.65 -8.73 -1.27
C ASN A 364 -6.78 -9.16 -2.20
N ARG A 365 -8.01 -8.69 -1.92
CA ARG A 365 -9.18 -9.02 -2.76
C ARG A 365 -9.06 -8.43 -4.16
N VAL A 366 -8.63 -7.18 -4.26
CA VAL A 366 -8.40 -6.48 -5.52
C VAL A 366 -7.24 -7.11 -6.29
N LYS A 367 -6.13 -7.39 -5.62
CA LYS A 367 -4.97 -8.10 -6.20
C LYS A 367 -5.40 -9.43 -6.80
N GLN A 368 -6.13 -10.24 -6.03
CA GLN A 368 -6.59 -11.54 -6.52
C GLN A 368 -7.56 -11.41 -7.71
N PHE A 369 -8.51 -10.47 -7.65
CA PHE A 369 -9.39 -10.20 -8.79
C PHE A 369 -8.61 -9.80 -10.04
N THR A 370 -7.59 -8.95 -9.91
CA THR A 370 -6.73 -8.58 -11.03
C THR A 370 -5.95 -9.78 -11.57
N LEU A 371 -5.40 -10.64 -10.70
CA LEU A 371 -4.69 -11.85 -11.12
C LEU A 371 -5.61 -12.81 -11.89
N VAL A 372 -6.83 -13.06 -11.38
CA VAL A 372 -7.84 -13.87 -12.08
C VAL A 372 -8.18 -13.24 -13.44
N SER A 373 -8.44 -11.93 -13.47
CA SER A 373 -8.78 -11.23 -14.72
C SER A 373 -7.66 -11.32 -15.76
N CYS A 374 -6.40 -11.18 -15.32
CA CYS A 374 -5.23 -11.31 -16.18
C CYS A 374 -5.04 -12.74 -16.70
N ALA A 375 -5.24 -13.74 -15.84
CA ALA A 375 -5.13 -15.15 -16.21
C ALA A 375 -6.18 -15.53 -17.27
N LEU A 376 -7.43 -15.09 -17.09
CA LEU A 376 -8.50 -15.28 -18.07
C LEU A 376 -8.18 -14.58 -19.39
N ALA A 377 -7.72 -13.33 -19.36
CA ALA A 377 -7.34 -12.59 -20.57
C ALA A 377 -6.19 -13.28 -21.32
N SER A 378 -5.20 -13.79 -20.60
CA SER A 378 -4.07 -14.54 -21.16
C SER A 378 -4.53 -15.83 -21.85
N SER A 379 -5.38 -16.62 -21.19
CA SER A 379 -5.89 -17.86 -21.76
C SER A 379 -6.84 -17.66 -22.94
N PHE A 380 -7.70 -16.64 -22.90
CA PHE A 380 -8.54 -16.33 -24.06
C PHE A 380 -7.69 -15.84 -25.24
N ALA A 381 -6.62 -15.08 -25.00
CA ALA A 381 -5.71 -14.67 -26.06
C ALA A 381 -4.98 -15.88 -26.69
N SER A 382 -4.62 -16.90 -25.90
CA SER A 382 -3.98 -18.11 -26.45
C SER A 382 -4.93 -18.98 -27.28
N LEU A 383 -6.24 -18.93 -27.00
CA LEU A 383 -7.26 -19.71 -27.71
C LEU A 383 -7.87 -18.99 -28.92
N THR A 384 -7.53 -17.71 -29.08
CA THR A 384 -8.18 -16.82 -30.03
C THR A 384 -7.16 -16.24 -31.00
N ASP A 385 -7.49 -16.15 -32.29
CA ASP A 385 -6.65 -15.49 -33.29
C ASP A 385 -6.68 -13.95 -33.13
N THR A 386 -5.98 -13.41 -32.14
CA THR A 386 -5.93 -11.98 -31.81
C THR A 386 -4.54 -11.41 -32.05
N LYS A 387 -4.45 -10.07 -32.18
CA LYS A 387 -3.17 -9.36 -32.25
C LYS A 387 -2.41 -9.34 -30.92
N LEU A 388 -3.09 -9.69 -29.81
CA LEU A 388 -2.48 -9.72 -28.49
C LEU A 388 -1.82 -11.07 -28.23
N THR A 389 -0.58 -11.04 -27.76
CA THR A 389 0.02 -12.21 -27.12
C THR A 389 -0.68 -12.47 -25.78
N PRO A 390 -0.59 -13.68 -25.22
CA PRO A 390 -1.10 -13.96 -23.88
C PRO A 390 -0.54 -13.01 -22.81
N GLN A 391 0.71 -12.57 -22.95
CA GLN A 391 1.39 -11.64 -22.04
C GLN A 391 0.88 -10.21 -22.21
N SER A 392 0.74 -9.71 -23.45
CA SER A 392 0.20 -8.37 -23.68
C SER A 392 -1.27 -8.26 -23.28
N ALA A 393 -2.06 -9.34 -23.45
CA ALA A 393 -3.43 -9.38 -22.96
C ALA A 393 -3.51 -9.25 -21.43
N ALA A 394 -2.65 -9.94 -20.70
CA ALA A 394 -2.55 -9.84 -19.25
C ALA A 394 -2.07 -8.45 -18.80
N LEU A 395 -1.12 -7.84 -19.52
CA LEU A 395 -0.64 -6.48 -19.26
C LEU A 395 -1.75 -5.43 -19.45
N VAL A 396 -2.47 -5.46 -20.58
CA VAL A 396 -3.60 -4.57 -20.85
C VAL A 396 -4.68 -4.72 -19.78
N MET A 397 -4.98 -5.95 -19.37
CA MET A 397 -5.92 -6.21 -18.26
C MET A 397 -5.43 -5.64 -16.92
N THR A 398 -4.13 -5.66 -16.67
CA THR A 398 -3.53 -5.05 -15.47
C THR A 398 -3.77 -3.54 -15.44
N PHE A 399 -3.60 -2.84 -16.58
CA PHE A 399 -3.95 -1.42 -16.69
C PHE A 399 -5.44 -1.18 -16.49
N LEU A 400 -6.31 -2.00 -17.10
CA LEU A 400 -7.76 -1.92 -16.90
C LEU A 400 -8.16 -2.12 -15.44
N CYS A 401 -7.43 -2.91 -14.66
CA CYS A 401 -7.69 -3.12 -13.24
C CYS A 401 -7.03 -2.08 -12.33
N SER A 402 -6.10 -1.27 -12.84
CA SER A 402 -5.35 -0.29 -12.03
C SER A 402 -6.23 0.69 -11.23
N PRO A 403 -7.42 1.12 -11.67
CA PRO A 403 -8.28 2.02 -10.89
C PRO A 403 -8.73 1.44 -9.54
N LEU A 404 -8.77 0.11 -9.40
CA LEU A 404 -9.04 -0.54 -8.10
C LEU A 404 -7.99 -0.21 -7.04
N PHE A 405 -6.77 0.13 -7.48
CA PHE A 405 -5.64 0.46 -6.62
C PHE A 405 -5.36 1.97 -6.58
N THR A 406 -5.89 2.78 -7.48
CA THR A 406 -5.55 4.22 -7.52
C THR A 406 -6.70 5.11 -7.07
N LEU A 407 -7.96 4.67 -7.27
CA LEU A 407 -9.11 5.47 -6.86
C LEU A 407 -9.26 5.50 -5.33
N PRO A 408 -9.38 6.70 -4.71
CA PRO A 408 -9.44 6.85 -3.26
C PRO A 408 -10.59 6.08 -2.59
N GLY A 409 -11.74 5.97 -3.26
CA GLY A 409 -12.93 5.29 -2.72
C GLY A 409 -12.64 3.87 -2.25
N PHE A 410 -11.88 3.09 -3.02
CA PHE A 410 -11.54 1.71 -2.67
C PHE A 410 -10.57 1.58 -1.49
N LYS A 411 -9.82 2.64 -1.14
CA LYS A 411 -8.83 2.60 -0.04
C LYS A 411 -9.47 2.54 1.33
N VAL A 412 -10.73 2.95 1.44
CA VAL A 412 -11.45 3.02 2.72
C VAL A 412 -12.66 2.10 2.76
N SER A 413 -13.09 1.55 1.62
CA SER A 413 -14.17 0.56 1.53
C SER A 413 -13.78 -0.77 2.16
N LYS A 414 -14.74 -1.41 2.84
CA LYS A 414 -14.58 -2.78 3.37
C LYS A 414 -14.95 -3.85 2.35
N THR A 415 -15.87 -3.53 1.45
CA THR A 415 -16.39 -4.42 0.42
C THR A 415 -16.33 -3.70 -0.92
N LEU A 416 -16.13 -4.46 -2.00
CA LEU A 416 -16.23 -3.90 -3.35
C LEU A 416 -17.70 -3.52 -3.61
N PRO A 417 -18.00 -2.24 -3.94
CA PRO A 417 -19.37 -1.79 -4.18
C PRO A 417 -19.82 -2.24 -5.57
N LEU A 418 -20.22 -3.51 -5.71
CA LEU A 418 -20.64 -4.05 -7.00
C LEU A 418 -21.96 -3.42 -7.47
N ASN A 419 -22.04 -3.14 -8.77
CA ASN A 419 -23.32 -2.88 -9.40
C ASN A 419 -24.05 -4.22 -9.65
N GLN A 420 -25.34 -4.25 -9.32
CA GLN A 420 -26.19 -5.43 -9.51
C GLN A 420 -26.78 -5.47 -10.94
N GLU A 421 -26.67 -4.38 -11.69
CA GLU A 421 -27.10 -4.32 -13.09
C GLU A 421 -26.30 -5.29 -13.98
N THR A 422 -26.97 -5.81 -15.01
CA THR A 422 -26.51 -6.94 -15.81
C THR A 422 -25.62 -6.57 -16.99
N THR A 423 -25.49 -5.28 -17.31
CA THR A 423 -24.61 -4.81 -18.38
C THR A 423 -23.16 -4.83 -17.92
N TYR A 424 -22.39 -5.82 -18.39
CA TYR A 424 -20.95 -5.94 -18.15
C TYR A 424 -20.17 -4.86 -18.87
N ARG A 425 -20.21 -3.64 -18.32
CA ARG A 425 -19.28 -2.56 -18.65
C ARG A 425 -18.28 -2.43 -17.52
N ILE A 426 -17.00 -2.36 -17.86
CA ILE A 426 -15.90 -2.33 -16.88
C ILE A 426 -16.09 -1.15 -15.90
N SER A 427 -16.39 0.05 -16.42
CA SER A 427 -16.59 1.25 -15.61
C SER A 427 -17.85 1.24 -14.74
N GLN A 428 -18.89 0.49 -15.13
CA GLN A 428 -20.15 0.40 -14.39
C GLN A 428 -20.19 -0.76 -13.40
N THR A 429 -19.14 -1.60 -13.37
CA THR A 429 -19.08 -2.76 -12.48
C THR A 429 -19.03 -2.36 -11.01
N PHE A 430 -18.45 -1.19 -10.71
CA PHE A 430 -18.32 -0.69 -9.35
C PHE A 430 -19.04 0.66 -9.17
N LYS A 431 -19.87 0.76 -8.13
CA LYS A 431 -20.53 2.00 -7.68
C LYS A 431 -19.53 2.84 -6.89
N VAL A 432 -18.67 3.58 -7.57
CA VAL A 432 -17.74 4.53 -6.95
C VAL A 432 -18.00 5.93 -7.49
N ASN A 433 -18.27 6.87 -6.60
CA ASN A 433 -18.42 8.28 -6.96
C ASN A 433 -17.03 8.86 -7.24
N THR A 434 -16.67 8.99 -8.51
CA THR A 434 -15.42 9.61 -8.95
C THR A 434 -15.69 10.64 -10.04
N ASN A 435 -15.00 11.77 -9.99
CA ASN A 435 -15.06 12.78 -11.04
C ASN A 435 -14.29 12.35 -12.30
N THR A 436 -13.41 11.35 -12.17
CA THR A 436 -12.58 10.81 -13.26
C THR A 436 -13.13 9.46 -13.71
N SER A 437 -13.24 9.24 -15.02
CA SER A 437 -13.62 7.95 -15.58
C SER A 437 -12.56 6.88 -15.30
N TRP A 438 -13.02 5.65 -15.09
CA TRP A 438 -12.20 4.46 -14.92
C TRP A 438 -11.17 4.27 -16.04
N LEU A 439 -11.60 4.41 -17.29
CA LEU A 439 -10.74 4.21 -18.45
C LEU A 439 -9.78 5.38 -18.66
N THR A 440 -10.16 6.60 -18.29
CA THR A 440 -9.23 7.74 -18.30
C THR A 440 -8.04 7.46 -17.41
N VAL A 441 -8.26 7.03 -16.17
CA VAL A 441 -7.18 6.67 -15.24
C VAL A 441 -6.31 5.53 -15.80
N SER A 442 -6.96 4.49 -16.35
CA SER A 442 -6.26 3.32 -16.91
C SER A 442 -5.40 3.69 -18.12
N SER A 443 -5.94 4.51 -19.02
CA SER A 443 -5.28 4.94 -20.26
C SER A 443 -4.15 5.94 -20.00
N GLU A 444 -4.35 6.90 -19.09
CA GLU A 444 -3.29 7.83 -18.67
C GLU A 444 -2.12 7.06 -18.04
N LEU A 445 -2.42 6.06 -17.21
CA LEU A 445 -1.39 5.22 -16.63
C LEU A 445 -0.64 4.42 -17.71
N ALA A 446 -1.37 3.79 -18.64
CA ALA A 446 -0.76 3.10 -19.77
C ALA A 446 0.12 4.03 -20.62
N GLN A 447 -0.31 5.27 -20.86
CA GLN A 447 0.48 6.26 -21.58
C GLN A 447 1.78 6.61 -20.84
N LYS A 448 1.72 6.86 -19.53
CA LYS A 448 2.93 7.15 -18.74
C LYS A 448 3.86 5.95 -18.57
N TRP A 449 3.34 4.75 -18.81
CA TRP A 449 4.12 3.50 -18.88
C TRP A 449 4.52 3.15 -20.32
N HIS A 450 4.54 4.13 -21.22
CA HIS A 450 5.02 4.00 -22.60
C HIS A 450 4.34 2.88 -23.40
N GLN A 451 3.09 2.57 -23.08
CA GLN A 451 2.32 1.56 -23.79
C GLN A 451 1.91 2.07 -25.18
N SER A 452 1.87 1.16 -26.15
CA SER A 452 1.57 1.48 -27.55
C SER A 452 0.21 2.18 -27.71
N ALA A 453 0.08 3.00 -28.75
CA ALA A 453 -1.19 3.67 -29.06
C ALA A 453 -2.33 2.66 -29.30
N SER A 454 -2.01 1.49 -29.87
CA SER A 454 -2.95 0.39 -30.09
C SER A 454 -3.53 -0.16 -28.78
N TRP A 455 -2.70 -0.39 -27.76
CA TRP A 455 -3.17 -0.89 -26.46
C TRP A 455 -3.99 0.15 -25.71
N ARG A 456 -3.59 1.42 -25.78
CA ARG A 456 -4.39 2.54 -25.23
C ARG A 456 -5.74 2.67 -25.92
N ALA A 457 -5.79 2.45 -27.24
CA ALA A 457 -7.04 2.44 -27.98
C ALA A 457 -7.96 1.30 -27.50
N ILE A 458 -7.44 0.09 -27.30
CA ILE A 458 -8.23 -1.04 -26.75
C ILE A 458 -8.83 -0.67 -25.39
N ILE A 459 -8.03 -0.09 -24.48
CA ILE A 459 -8.49 0.37 -23.16
C ILE A 459 -9.67 1.32 -23.33
N HIS A 460 -9.56 2.37 -24.15
CA HIS A 460 -10.64 3.34 -24.35
C HIS A 460 -11.92 2.75 -24.95
N GLN A 461 -11.82 1.71 -25.78
CA GLN A 461 -13.00 1.09 -26.40
C GLN A 461 -13.76 0.15 -25.45
N CYS A 462 -13.16 -0.24 -24.31
CA CYS A 462 -13.78 -1.15 -23.35
C CYS A 462 -15.03 -0.59 -22.62
N GLU A 463 -15.34 0.70 -22.77
CA GLU A 463 -16.57 1.32 -22.25
C GLU A 463 -17.73 1.26 -23.24
N LYS A 464 -17.43 1.12 -24.53
CA LYS A 464 -18.43 1.19 -25.58
C LYS A 464 -19.13 -0.15 -25.76
N PRO A 465 -20.41 -0.15 -26.15
CA PRO A 465 -21.03 -1.35 -26.72
C PRO A 465 -20.14 -1.89 -27.85
N THR A 466 -19.95 -3.21 -27.91
CA THR A 466 -19.11 -3.85 -28.93
C THR A 466 -19.51 -3.50 -30.37
N GLN A 467 -20.77 -3.10 -30.60
CA GLN A 467 -21.28 -2.68 -31.91
C GLN A 467 -20.64 -1.36 -32.38
N ASP A 468 -20.27 -0.47 -31.44
CA ASP A 468 -19.74 0.87 -31.71
C ASP A 468 -18.21 0.91 -31.78
N VAL A 469 -17.57 -0.23 -31.54
CA VAL A 469 -16.10 -0.38 -31.56
C VAL A 469 -15.64 -0.64 -32.98
N PRO A 470 -14.55 -0.04 -33.48
CA PRO A 470 -14.00 -0.34 -34.80
C PRO A 470 -13.68 -1.83 -34.97
N ARG A 471 -14.03 -2.43 -36.12
CA ARG A 471 -13.82 -3.86 -36.40
C ARG A 471 -12.39 -4.33 -36.14
N SER A 472 -11.40 -3.46 -36.35
CA SER A 472 -9.97 -3.74 -36.13
C SER A 472 -9.55 -3.93 -34.67
N LEU A 473 -10.40 -3.54 -33.71
CA LEU A 473 -10.18 -3.62 -32.26
C LEU A 473 -11.29 -4.40 -31.52
N GLN A 474 -12.38 -4.75 -32.21
CA GLN A 474 -13.53 -5.43 -31.61
C GLN A 474 -13.14 -6.73 -30.91
N LYS A 475 -12.23 -7.51 -31.50
CA LYS A 475 -11.84 -8.81 -30.98
C LYS A 475 -11.10 -8.68 -29.65
N GLU A 476 -10.12 -7.79 -29.61
CA GLU A 476 -9.34 -7.46 -28.41
C GLU A 476 -10.23 -6.84 -27.32
N GLN A 477 -11.15 -5.95 -27.69
CA GLN A 477 -12.12 -5.37 -26.76
C GLN A 477 -13.03 -6.44 -26.13
N VAL A 478 -13.59 -7.34 -26.94
CA VAL A 478 -14.45 -8.43 -26.47
C VAL A 478 -13.69 -9.36 -25.54
N LEU A 479 -12.44 -9.67 -25.86
CA LEU A 479 -11.56 -10.48 -25.00
C LEU A 479 -11.39 -9.84 -23.62
N MET A 480 -11.08 -8.54 -23.56
CA MET A 480 -10.95 -7.81 -22.29
C MET A 480 -12.27 -7.80 -21.50
N THR A 481 -13.37 -7.44 -22.15
CA THR A 481 -14.68 -7.36 -21.50
C THR A 481 -15.15 -8.72 -20.99
N LEU A 482 -14.97 -9.80 -21.77
CA LEU A 482 -15.34 -11.16 -21.35
C LEU A 482 -14.51 -11.60 -20.14
N SER A 483 -13.20 -11.40 -20.18
CA SER A 483 -12.28 -11.78 -19.09
C SER A 483 -12.64 -11.10 -17.77
N PHE A 484 -12.87 -9.79 -17.82
CA PHE A 484 -13.25 -9.00 -16.65
C PHE A 484 -14.64 -9.37 -16.11
N ALA A 485 -15.59 -9.62 -17.01
CA ALA A 485 -16.96 -9.98 -16.65
C ALA A 485 -17.03 -11.37 -16.00
N LEU A 486 -16.31 -12.36 -16.56
CA LEU A 486 -16.20 -13.70 -15.98
C LEU A 486 -15.50 -13.67 -14.62
N ALA A 487 -14.40 -12.92 -14.48
CA ALA A 487 -13.77 -12.72 -13.18
C ALA A 487 -14.74 -12.11 -12.16
N THR A 488 -15.61 -11.18 -12.60
CA THR A 488 -16.61 -10.56 -11.72
C THR A 488 -17.67 -11.57 -11.27
N GLU A 489 -18.21 -12.40 -12.16
CA GLU A 489 -19.20 -13.42 -11.79
C GLU A 489 -18.61 -14.50 -10.89
N VAL A 490 -17.48 -15.09 -11.30
CA VAL A 490 -16.95 -16.27 -10.64
C VAL A 490 -16.25 -15.89 -9.33
N TYR A 491 -15.41 -14.85 -9.33
CA TYR A 491 -14.62 -14.49 -8.15
C TYR A 491 -15.32 -13.49 -7.22
N LEU A 492 -16.01 -12.48 -7.75
CA LEU A 492 -16.62 -11.44 -6.90
C LEU A 492 -18.03 -11.78 -6.42
N LYS A 493 -18.86 -12.40 -7.28
CA LYS A 493 -20.23 -12.81 -6.94
C LYS A 493 -20.31 -14.25 -6.44
N GLY A 494 -19.31 -15.09 -6.74
CA GLY A 494 -19.33 -16.50 -6.37
C GLY A 494 -20.37 -17.31 -7.15
N SER A 495 -20.75 -16.81 -8.34
CA SER A 495 -21.71 -17.49 -9.21
C SER A 495 -21.06 -18.75 -9.78
N ASN A 496 -21.73 -19.90 -9.67
CA ASN A 496 -21.38 -21.05 -10.49
C ASN A 496 -21.72 -20.72 -11.94
N ILE A 497 -20.83 -21.06 -12.88
CA ILE A 497 -21.13 -20.90 -14.30
C ILE A 497 -22.10 -22.01 -14.70
N ASP A 498 -23.38 -21.67 -14.70
CA ASP A 498 -24.47 -22.50 -15.20
C ASP A 498 -24.80 -22.17 -16.66
N SER A 499 -25.72 -22.94 -17.25
CA SER A 499 -26.16 -22.74 -18.64
C SER A 499 -26.72 -21.34 -18.88
N ALA A 500 -27.40 -20.75 -17.89
CA ALA A 500 -27.96 -19.39 -17.96
C ALA A 500 -26.86 -18.32 -17.95
N SER A 501 -25.80 -18.51 -17.14
CA SER A 501 -24.62 -17.63 -17.13
C SER A 501 -23.86 -17.69 -18.45
N LEU A 502 -23.73 -18.89 -19.04
CA LEU A 502 -23.13 -19.05 -20.37
C LEU A 502 -23.97 -18.37 -21.45
N GLU A 503 -25.30 -18.44 -21.41
CA GLU A 503 -26.16 -17.75 -22.35
C GLU A 503 -25.97 -16.22 -22.29
N LYS A 504 -25.80 -15.67 -21.08
CA LYS A 504 -25.51 -14.24 -20.86
C LYS A 504 -24.23 -13.76 -21.53
N PHE A 505 -23.20 -14.62 -21.60
CA PHE A 505 -21.94 -14.34 -22.29
C PHE A 505 -21.94 -14.77 -23.76
N GLY A 506 -23.03 -15.38 -24.25
CA GLY A 506 -23.20 -15.94 -25.60
C GLY A 506 -22.62 -15.09 -26.70
N LYS A 507 -23.06 -13.83 -26.76
CA LYS A 507 -22.66 -12.88 -27.80
C LYS A 507 -21.17 -12.52 -27.75
N LEU A 508 -20.51 -12.63 -26.60
CA LEU A 508 -19.09 -12.29 -26.43
C LEU A 508 -18.19 -13.44 -26.88
N TYR A 509 -18.39 -14.67 -26.38
CA TYR A 509 -17.52 -15.78 -26.77
C TYR A 509 -17.74 -16.23 -28.23
N GLN A 510 -18.97 -16.10 -28.76
CA GLN A 510 -19.24 -16.36 -30.18
C GLN A 510 -18.45 -15.42 -31.10
N ARG A 511 -18.26 -14.15 -30.69
CA ARG A 511 -17.42 -13.18 -31.43
C ARG A 511 -15.94 -13.51 -31.38
N LEU A 512 -15.49 -14.20 -30.33
CA LEU A 512 -14.13 -14.74 -30.24
C LEU A 512 -13.97 -16.07 -30.99
N ARG A 513 -15.07 -16.64 -31.51
CA ARG A 513 -15.15 -17.98 -32.11
C ARG A 513 -14.79 -19.10 -31.13
N LEU A 514 -15.13 -18.91 -29.86
CA LEU A 514 -14.95 -19.91 -28.81
C LEU A 514 -16.25 -20.69 -28.59
N ALA A 515 -16.12 -21.94 -28.14
CA ALA A 515 -17.23 -22.76 -27.68
C ALA A 515 -17.47 -22.57 -26.17
N PRO A 516 -18.69 -22.86 -25.66
CA PRO A 516 -18.95 -22.84 -24.22
C PRO A 516 -18.03 -23.76 -23.40
N SER A 517 -17.59 -24.88 -23.98
CA SER A 517 -16.61 -25.80 -23.37
C SER A 517 -15.27 -25.13 -23.10
N ASP A 518 -14.84 -24.20 -23.96
CA ASP A 518 -13.57 -23.50 -23.82
C ASP A 518 -13.60 -22.58 -22.59
N LEU A 519 -14.76 -21.97 -22.30
CA LEU A 519 -14.94 -21.13 -21.11
C LEU A 519 -14.80 -21.97 -19.83
N VAL A 520 -15.42 -23.15 -19.81
CA VAL A 520 -15.32 -24.08 -18.68
C VAL A 520 -13.88 -24.56 -18.50
N GLN A 521 -13.21 -24.93 -19.59
CA GLN A 521 -11.81 -25.39 -19.55
C GLN A 521 -10.87 -24.31 -19.03
N VAL A 522 -11.04 -23.06 -19.47
CA VAL A 522 -10.24 -21.93 -18.98
C VAL A 522 -10.46 -21.70 -17.49
N LEU A 523 -11.70 -21.81 -17.00
CA LEU A 523 -12.01 -21.63 -15.58
C LEU A 523 -11.47 -22.76 -14.70
N GLU A 524 -11.60 -24.01 -15.14
CA GLU A 524 -11.01 -25.15 -14.44
C GLU A 524 -9.49 -25.08 -14.41
N GLY A 525 -8.86 -24.64 -15.51
CA GLY A 525 -7.42 -24.42 -15.59
C GLY A 525 -6.89 -23.40 -14.56
N HIS A 526 -7.73 -22.45 -14.15
CA HIS A 526 -7.40 -21.40 -13.18
C HIS A 526 -8.11 -21.57 -11.83
N ARG A 527 -8.65 -22.76 -11.54
CA ARG A 527 -9.44 -23.03 -10.33
C ARG A 527 -8.71 -22.66 -9.03
N THR A 528 -7.39 -22.84 -8.98
CA THR A 528 -6.56 -22.46 -7.82
C THR A 528 -6.55 -20.95 -7.56
N LEU A 529 -6.69 -20.12 -8.59
CA LEU A 529 -6.79 -18.66 -8.49
C LEU A 529 -8.20 -18.20 -8.10
N LEU A 530 -9.22 -19.05 -8.29
CA LEU A 530 -10.60 -18.73 -7.90
C LEU A 530 -10.82 -18.91 -6.39
N PHE A 531 -9.95 -19.65 -5.71
CA PHE A 531 -9.93 -19.76 -4.25
C PHE A 531 -9.06 -18.65 -3.63
N SER A 532 -9.66 -17.83 -2.76
CA SER A 532 -8.91 -16.91 -1.91
C SER A 532 -8.78 -17.50 -0.50
N PRO A 533 -7.62 -18.02 -0.10
CA PRO A 533 -7.41 -18.42 1.29
C PRO A 533 -7.41 -17.15 2.16
N LEU A 534 -8.32 -17.12 3.15
CA LEU A 534 -8.48 -16.12 4.21
C LEU A 534 -9.22 -14.82 3.82
N LEU A 535 -10.55 -14.97 3.65
CA LEU A 535 -11.53 -13.90 3.82
C LEU A 535 -11.85 -13.70 5.32
N THR A 536 -10.99 -13.02 6.07
CA THR A 536 -11.34 -12.45 7.39
C THR A 536 -10.74 -11.08 7.60
#